data_AF-S6CP28-F1
#
_entry.id   AF-S6CP28-F1
#
_cell.length_a   1.000
_cell.length_b   1.000
_cell.length_c   1.000
_cell.angle_alpha   90.00
_cell.angle_beta   90.00
_cell.angle_gamma   90.00
#
_symmetry.space_group_name_H-M   'P 1'
#
loop_
_entity.id
_entity.type
_entity.pdbx_description
1 polymer ?
#
loop_
_entity_poly.entity_id
_entity_poly.type
_entity_poly.pdbx_seq_one_letter_code
_entity_poly.pdbx_strand_id
1 'polypeptide(L)'
;MKMKSFEKFRKPLTSLMRFLEILHWFDGIVLLWAGSAIPMHSVHINGAIFGIKQDTMMNAYGMFFTLIDAKGNMRMHLVSVWLLLLGATSILLALIFRNVHKILKSLEGTKEQPEMGTPFTAENIERVKKIGIYSIVMPTIQNVVVYICGVLIKMNGLKDINFEVRGFIFGIIVLCLAYVFSYGVNLQEEVDGFI
;
A
#
# COMPACT_ATOMS: atom_id res chain seq x y z
N MET A 1 11.16 -0.71 33.22
CA MET A 1 12.14 -0.08 32.29
C MET A 1 11.47 1.13 31.63
N LYS A 2 11.89 2.37 31.93
CA LYS A 2 11.16 3.59 31.51
C LYS A 2 11.26 3.79 29.98
N MET A 3 10.12 3.70 29.28
CA MET A 3 9.93 3.99 27.84
C MET A 3 10.15 5.46 27.44
N LYS A 4 10.94 6.24 28.18
CA LYS A 4 11.16 7.69 27.93
C LYS A 4 11.70 8.00 26.54
N SER A 5 12.48 7.09 25.96
CA SER A 5 12.97 7.22 24.58
C SER A 5 11.83 7.10 23.56
N PHE A 6 10.94 6.11 23.72
CA PHE A 6 9.83 5.86 22.81
C PHE A 6 8.84 7.03 22.77
N GLU A 7 8.54 7.65 23.92
CA GLU A 7 7.67 8.82 23.98
C GLU A 7 8.21 10.02 23.17
N LYS A 8 9.53 10.22 23.17
CA LYS A 8 10.19 11.30 22.41
C LYS A 8 10.03 11.09 20.90
N PHE A 9 10.09 9.84 20.43
CA PHE A 9 9.96 9.49 19.00
C PHE A 9 8.52 9.27 18.56
N ARG A 10 7.58 9.00 19.48
CA ARG A 10 6.19 8.71 19.12
C ARG A 10 5.51 9.89 18.44
N LYS A 11 5.58 11.11 18.99
CA LYS A 11 4.94 12.30 18.38
C LYS A 11 5.38 12.56 16.93
N PRO A 12 6.69 12.63 16.61
CA PRO A 12 7.11 12.80 15.22
C PRO A 12 6.70 11.60 14.35
N LEU A 13 6.69 10.39 14.90
CA LEU A 13 6.22 9.20 14.18
C LEU A 13 4.71 9.27 13.87
N THR A 14 3.86 9.63 14.82
CA THR A 14 2.41 9.81 14.63
C THR A 14 2.12 10.84 13.55
N SER A 15 2.86 11.97 13.56
CA SER A 15 2.77 13.02 12.56
C SER A 15 3.21 12.53 11.17
N LEU A 16 4.33 11.81 11.11
CA LEU A 16 4.84 11.21 9.87
C LEU A 16 3.81 10.24 9.27
N MET A 17 3.20 9.37 10.07
CA MET A 17 2.17 8.43 9.57
C MET A 17 0.96 9.17 9.00
N ARG A 18 0.54 10.28 9.62
CA ARG A 18 -0.54 11.12 9.11
C ARG A 18 -0.17 11.81 7.80
N PHE A 19 1.06 12.33 7.71
CA PHE A 19 1.58 12.93 6.50
C PHE A 19 1.61 11.91 5.35
N LEU A 20 2.15 10.72 5.60
CA LEU A 20 2.21 9.64 4.61
C LEU A 20 0.81 9.18 4.19
N GLU A 21 -0.15 9.07 5.11
CA GLU A 21 -1.56 8.80 4.77
C GLU A 21 -2.10 9.82 3.75
N ILE A 22 -1.96 11.12 4.04
CA ILE A 22 -2.50 12.19 3.17
C ILE A 22 -1.80 12.21 1.81
N LEU A 23 -0.48 12.04 1.80
CA LEU A 23 0.32 11.99 0.58
C LEU A 23 -0.16 10.88 -0.37
N HIS A 24 -0.38 9.68 0.17
CA HIS A 24 -0.81 8.53 -0.63
C HIS A 24 -2.28 8.61 -1.05
N TRP A 25 -3.15 9.27 -0.27
CA TRP A 25 -4.50 9.59 -0.74
C TRP A 25 -4.47 10.50 -1.95
N PHE A 26 -3.67 11.58 -1.89
CA PHE A 26 -3.54 12.53 -2.98
C PHE A 26 -2.96 11.86 -4.22
N ASP A 27 -1.81 11.18 -4.07
CA ASP A 27 -1.14 10.44 -5.14
C ASP A 27 -2.07 9.40 -5.78
N GLY A 28 -2.73 8.58 -4.96
CA GLY A 28 -3.66 7.56 -5.43
C GLY A 28 -4.81 8.12 -6.28
N ILE A 29 -5.43 9.22 -5.86
CA ILE A 29 -6.53 9.85 -6.61
C ILE A 29 -6.02 10.41 -7.95
N VAL A 30 -4.88 11.12 -7.95
CA VAL A 30 -4.30 11.71 -9.15
C VAL A 30 -3.94 10.63 -10.18
N LEU A 31 -3.32 9.54 -9.72
CA LEU A 31 -2.90 8.43 -10.59
C LEU A 31 -4.09 7.65 -11.16
N LEU A 32 -5.12 7.38 -10.34
CA LEU A 32 -6.34 6.72 -10.82
C LEU A 32 -7.08 7.57 -11.85
N TRP A 33 -7.16 8.88 -11.62
CA TRP A 33 -7.76 9.81 -12.57
C TRP A 33 -6.98 9.86 -13.90
N ALA A 34 -5.65 10.05 -13.83
CA ALA A 34 -4.80 10.10 -15.01
C ALA A 34 -4.84 8.78 -15.80
N GLY A 35 -4.75 7.64 -15.10
CA GLY A 35 -4.83 6.31 -15.70
C GLY A 35 -6.15 6.07 -16.42
N SER A 36 -7.27 6.58 -15.88
CA SER A 36 -8.61 6.44 -16.47
C SER A 36 -8.84 7.38 -17.66
N ALA A 37 -8.24 8.58 -17.65
CA ALA A 37 -8.42 9.57 -18.72
C ALA A 37 -7.66 9.21 -20.02
N ILE A 38 -6.52 8.52 -19.92
CA ILE A 38 -5.65 8.21 -21.07
C ILE A 38 -6.38 7.41 -22.18
N PRO A 39 -7.09 6.31 -21.89
CA PRO A 39 -7.81 5.55 -22.92
C PRO A 39 -8.96 6.33 -23.58
N MET A 40 -9.60 7.25 -22.85
CA MET A 40 -10.76 7.99 -23.34
C MET A 40 -10.44 8.96 -24.49
N HIS A 41 -9.22 9.52 -24.49
CA HIS A 41 -8.84 10.56 -25.44
C HIS A 41 -8.06 10.05 -26.66
N SER A 42 -7.85 8.73 -26.80
CA SER A 42 -7.04 8.14 -27.89
C SER A 42 -5.72 8.91 -28.11
N VAL A 43 -5.04 9.27 -27.00
CA VAL A 43 -3.89 10.16 -27.04
C VAL A 43 -2.74 9.45 -27.78
N HIS A 44 -2.24 10.07 -28.84
CA HIS A 44 -1.05 9.59 -29.55
C HIS A 44 0.13 10.48 -29.21
N ILE A 45 1.04 9.96 -28.39
CA ILE A 45 2.27 10.66 -28.01
C ILE A 45 3.44 10.02 -28.75
N ASN A 46 4.16 10.85 -29.51
CA ASN A 46 5.43 10.47 -30.09
C ASN A 46 6.48 10.34 -28.98
N GLY A 47 7.04 9.14 -28.80
CA GLY A 47 8.03 8.84 -27.77
C GLY A 47 9.33 9.64 -27.89
N ALA A 48 9.63 10.16 -29.10
CA ALA A 48 10.78 11.02 -29.33
C ALA A 48 10.75 12.33 -28.53
N ILE A 49 9.54 12.81 -28.15
CA ILE A 49 9.36 14.03 -27.34
C ILE A 49 10.00 13.87 -25.95
N PHE A 50 10.05 12.65 -25.42
CA PHE A 50 10.58 12.36 -24.09
C PHE A 50 12.03 11.83 -24.10
N GLY A 51 12.66 11.72 -25.28
CA GLY A 51 14.01 11.15 -25.41
C GLY A 51 14.13 9.68 -24.96
N ILE A 52 13.00 8.98 -24.82
CA ILE A 52 12.95 7.60 -24.33
C ILE A 52 13.37 6.67 -25.47
N LYS A 53 14.39 5.84 -25.23
CA LYS A 53 14.83 4.84 -26.21
C LYS A 53 13.79 3.73 -26.37
N GLN A 54 13.72 3.16 -27.56
CA GLN A 54 12.74 2.12 -27.89
C GLN A 54 12.84 0.89 -26.97
N ASP A 55 14.05 0.61 -26.48
CA ASP A 55 14.36 -0.55 -25.66
C ASP A 55 14.19 -0.28 -24.15
N THR A 56 13.80 0.93 -23.77
CA THR A 56 13.60 1.29 -22.35
C THR A 56 12.50 0.41 -21.76
N MET A 57 12.93 -0.50 -20.89
CA MET A 57 12.03 -1.35 -20.11
C MET A 57 11.64 -0.64 -18.83
N MET A 58 10.35 -0.62 -18.55
CA MET A 58 9.81 -0.25 -17.25
C MET A 58 9.44 -1.48 -16.46
N ASN A 59 9.68 -1.43 -15.16
CA ASN A 59 9.16 -2.39 -14.20
C ASN A 59 8.02 -1.75 -13.42
N ALA A 60 6.88 -2.42 -13.41
CA ALA A 60 5.73 -2.06 -12.62
C ALA A 60 5.21 -3.27 -11.85
N TYR A 61 5.59 -3.39 -10.58
CA TYR A 61 5.11 -4.46 -9.68
C TYR A 61 5.14 -5.86 -10.33
N GLY A 62 6.24 -6.17 -11.04
CA GLY A 62 6.43 -7.46 -11.70
C GLY A 62 6.08 -7.50 -13.19
N MET A 63 5.47 -6.45 -13.75
CA MET A 63 5.34 -6.30 -15.21
C MET A 63 6.56 -5.61 -15.79
N PHE A 64 7.28 -6.31 -16.67
CA PHE A 64 8.31 -5.69 -17.50
C PHE A 64 7.74 -5.41 -18.88
N PHE A 65 7.70 -4.13 -19.25
CA PHE A 65 7.17 -3.73 -20.55
C PHE A 65 8.00 -2.63 -21.21
N THR A 66 7.98 -2.60 -22.55
CA THR A 66 8.55 -1.49 -23.31
C THR A 66 7.53 -0.37 -23.41
N LEU A 67 7.95 0.86 -23.09
CA LEU A 67 7.07 2.03 -23.20
C LEU A 67 6.76 2.40 -24.64
N ILE A 68 7.72 2.18 -25.53
CA ILE A 68 7.66 2.59 -26.93
C ILE A 68 7.36 1.37 -27.81
N ASP A 69 6.54 1.57 -28.83
CA ASP A 69 6.22 0.55 -29.82
C ASP A 69 7.27 0.47 -30.94
N ALA A 70 7.06 -0.43 -31.91
CA ALA A 70 7.95 -0.59 -33.07
C ALA A 70 8.06 0.69 -33.92
N LYS A 71 7.05 1.57 -33.85
CA LYS A 71 6.87 2.78 -34.67
C LYS A 71 7.34 4.06 -33.95
N GLY A 72 7.82 3.95 -32.71
CA GLY A 72 8.24 5.11 -31.91
C GLY A 72 7.12 5.77 -31.08
N ASN A 73 5.91 5.21 -31.05
CA ASN A 73 4.80 5.76 -30.26
C ASN A 73 4.77 5.18 -28.86
N MET A 74 4.28 5.97 -27.89
CA MET A 74 4.05 5.45 -26.54
C MET A 74 2.87 4.46 -26.52
N ARG A 75 3.05 3.34 -25.83
CA ARG A 75 2.00 2.34 -25.58
C ARG A 75 1.07 2.83 -24.46
N MET A 76 0.22 3.79 -24.79
CA MET A 76 -0.63 4.51 -23.82
C MET A 76 -1.56 3.60 -23.00
N HIS A 77 -1.95 2.44 -23.54
CA HIS A 77 -2.71 1.43 -22.80
C HIS A 77 -1.90 0.81 -21.66
N LEU A 78 -0.60 0.55 -21.84
CA LEU A 78 0.28 0.05 -20.78
C LEU A 78 0.54 1.13 -19.74
N VAL A 79 0.73 2.39 -20.17
CA VAL A 79 0.86 3.53 -19.27
C VAL A 79 -0.40 3.70 -18.41
N SER A 80 -1.58 3.58 -19.02
CA SER A 80 -2.86 3.63 -18.31
C SER A 80 -2.97 2.53 -17.26
N VAL A 81 -2.74 1.26 -17.62
CA VAL A 81 -2.76 0.13 -16.67
C VAL A 81 -1.75 0.33 -15.55
N TRP A 82 -0.56 0.84 -15.86
CA TRP A 82 0.48 1.12 -14.88
C TRP A 82 0.05 2.18 -13.87
N LEU A 83 -0.49 3.31 -14.33
CA LEU A 83 -0.97 4.39 -13.46
C LEU A 83 -2.14 3.92 -12.59
N LEU A 84 -3.05 3.11 -13.13
CA LEU A 84 -4.15 2.54 -12.36
C LEU A 84 -3.66 1.62 -11.25
N LEU A 85 -2.67 0.77 -11.53
CA LEU A 85 -2.06 -0.11 -10.52
C LEU A 85 -1.30 0.68 -9.45
N LEU A 86 -0.52 1.69 -9.83
CA LEU A 86 0.14 2.57 -8.87
C LEU A 86 -0.89 3.30 -7.99
N GLY A 87 -1.94 3.83 -8.61
CA GLY A 87 -3.01 4.52 -7.89
C GLY A 87 -3.69 3.60 -6.88
N ALA A 88 -4.11 2.40 -7.30
CA ALA A 88 -4.70 1.41 -6.39
C ALA A 88 -3.75 1.00 -5.25
N THR A 89 -2.47 0.83 -5.54
CA THR A 89 -1.44 0.53 -4.53
C THR A 89 -1.29 1.67 -3.53
N SER A 90 -1.30 2.92 -4.01
CA SER A 90 -1.21 4.12 -3.18
C SER A 90 -2.42 4.25 -2.24
N ILE A 91 -3.63 3.96 -2.70
CA ILE A 91 -4.84 3.94 -1.85
C ILE A 91 -4.72 2.90 -0.72
N LEU A 92 -4.26 1.68 -1.02
CA LEU A 92 -4.05 0.65 0.01
C LEU A 92 -2.99 1.06 1.03
N LEU A 93 -1.93 1.72 0.57
CA LEU A 93 -0.86 2.21 1.44
C LEU A 93 -1.36 3.37 2.34
N ALA A 94 -2.22 4.25 1.82
CA ALA A 94 -2.90 5.25 2.63
C ALA A 94 -3.76 4.62 3.73
N LEU A 95 -4.48 3.54 3.43
CA LEU A 95 -5.26 2.78 4.42
C LEU A 95 -4.38 2.11 5.48
N ILE A 96 -3.21 1.59 5.10
CA ILE A 96 -2.22 1.06 6.06
C ILE A 96 -1.75 2.18 7.00
N PHE A 97 -1.28 3.30 6.45
CA PHE A 97 -0.79 4.43 7.25
C PHE A 97 -1.87 5.02 8.17
N ARG A 98 -3.13 5.05 7.71
CA ARG A 98 -4.27 5.45 8.54
C ARG A 98 -4.42 4.55 9.77
N ASN A 99 -4.28 3.23 9.61
CA ASN A 99 -4.38 2.30 10.74
C ASN A 99 -3.19 2.46 11.69
N VAL A 100 -1.97 2.60 11.16
CA VAL A 100 -0.77 2.85 11.99
C VAL A 100 -0.90 4.18 12.75
N HIS A 101 -1.32 5.26 12.09
CA HIS A 101 -1.55 6.56 12.71
C HIS A 101 -2.55 6.46 13.86
N LYS A 102 -3.69 5.77 13.63
CA LYS A 102 -4.71 5.58 14.66
C LYS A 102 -4.20 4.74 15.85
N ILE A 103 -3.42 3.70 15.62
CA ILE A 103 -2.76 2.93 16.69
C ILE A 103 -1.87 3.86 17.51
N LEU A 104 -0.94 4.58 16.88
CA LEU A 104 -0.02 5.48 17.58
C LEU A 104 -0.75 6.59 18.34
N LYS A 105 -1.82 7.13 17.76
CA LYS A 105 -2.67 8.14 18.39
C LYS A 105 -3.43 7.59 19.59
N SER A 106 -3.90 6.34 19.55
CA SER A 106 -4.58 5.71 20.69
C SER A 106 -3.67 5.49 21.90
N LEU A 107 -2.35 5.46 21.68
CA LEU A 107 -1.36 5.36 22.74
C LEU A 107 -1.06 6.73 23.38
N GLU A 108 -1.57 7.84 22.83
CA GLU A 108 -1.40 9.15 23.44
C GLU A 108 -2.23 9.26 24.71
N GLY A 109 -1.55 9.42 25.86
CA GLY A 109 -2.21 9.75 27.12
C GLY A 109 -3.07 11.00 26.97
N THR A 110 -4.26 10.97 27.54
CA THR A 110 -5.20 12.10 27.52
C THR A 110 -4.86 13.08 28.66
N LYS A 111 -5.49 14.26 28.67
CA LYS A 111 -5.33 15.20 29.80
C LYS A 111 -5.82 14.61 31.13
N GLU A 112 -6.73 13.64 31.07
CA GLU A 112 -7.35 12.98 32.22
C GLU A 112 -6.58 11.71 32.64
N GLN A 113 -5.93 11.04 31.68
CA GLN A 113 -5.03 9.90 31.92
C GLN A 113 -3.67 10.16 31.27
N PRO A 114 -2.72 10.77 32.00
CA PRO A 114 -1.41 11.13 31.47
C PRO A 114 -0.50 9.92 31.20
N GLU A 115 -0.85 8.73 31.69
CA GLU A 115 -0.14 7.49 31.39
C GLU A 115 -0.42 7.02 29.96
N MET A 116 0.54 6.30 29.35
CA MET A 116 0.32 5.74 28.02
C MET A 116 -0.80 4.71 28.04
N GLY A 117 -1.73 4.83 27.08
CA GLY A 117 -2.75 3.81 26.85
C GLY A 117 -2.13 2.46 26.48
N THR A 118 -2.82 1.37 26.80
CA THR A 118 -2.38 0.03 26.42
C THR A 118 -2.51 -0.18 24.90
N PRO A 119 -1.52 -0.79 24.23
CA PRO A 119 -1.66 -1.18 22.83
C PRO A 119 -2.65 -2.35 22.64
N PHE A 120 -2.93 -3.09 23.70
CA PHE A 120 -3.80 -4.26 23.72
C PHE A 120 -5.25 -3.82 23.91
N THR A 121 -5.86 -3.37 22.83
CA THR A 121 -7.30 -3.09 22.76
C THR A 121 -7.90 -3.79 21.55
N ALA A 122 -9.16 -4.21 21.65
CA ALA A 122 -9.88 -4.83 20.53
C ALA A 122 -9.83 -3.94 19.27
N GLU A 123 -9.92 -2.62 19.44
CA GLU A 123 -9.82 -1.67 18.33
C GLU A 123 -8.43 -1.68 17.66
N ASN A 124 -7.35 -1.72 18.46
CA ASN A 124 -5.99 -1.79 17.92
C ASN A 124 -5.69 -3.12 17.24
N ILE A 125 -6.20 -4.23 17.77
CA ILE A 125 -6.08 -5.55 17.12
C ILE A 125 -6.73 -5.52 15.74
N GLU A 126 -7.94 -4.98 15.63
CA GLU A 126 -8.65 -4.88 14.35
C GLU A 126 -7.89 -3.98 13.35
N ARG A 127 -7.22 -2.93 13.82
CA ARG A 127 -6.34 -2.09 13.00
C ARG A 127 -5.11 -2.86 12.50
N VAL A 128 -4.47 -3.67 13.34
CA VAL A 128 -3.33 -4.52 12.93
C VAL A 128 -3.80 -5.58 11.93
N LYS A 129 -4.95 -6.21 12.16
CA LYS A 129 -5.57 -7.16 11.22
C LYS A 129 -5.81 -6.52 9.85
N LYS A 130 -6.36 -5.30 9.81
CA LYS A 130 -6.56 -4.54 8.57
C LYS A 130 -5.25 -4.27 7.83
N ILE A 131 -4.18 -3.92 8.54
CA ILE A 131 -2.84 -3.76 7.93
C ILE A 131 -2.43 -5.05 7.22
N GLY A 132 -2.52 -6.19 7.92
CA GLY A 132 -2.19 -7.49 7.34
C GLY A 132 -3.03 -7.84 6.10
N ILE A 133 -4.34 -7.60 6.16
CA ILE A 133 -5.25 -7.82 5.02
C ILE A 133 -4.86 -6.93 3.84
N TYR A 134 -4.65 -5.62 4.04
CA TYR A 134 -4.27 -4.72 2.95
C TYR A 134 -2.94 -5.10 2.31
N SER A 135 -1.98 -5.59 3.11
CA SER A 135 -0.70 -6.10 2.60
C SER A 135 -0.82 -7.37 1.75
N ILE A 136 -1.87 -8.18 1.94
CA ILE A 136 -2.19 -9.35 1.09
C ILE A 136 -2.97 -8.92 -0.15
N VAL A 137 -3.95 -8.02 0.00
CA VAL A 137 -4.78 -7.53 -1.09
C VAL A 137 -3.95 -6.83 -2.16
N MET A 138 -2.94 -6.05 -1.75
CA MET A 138 -2.07 -5.30 -2.66
C MET A 138 -1.37 -6.18 -3.72
N PRO A 139 -0.55 -7.19 -3.36
CA PRO A 139 0.07 -8.07 -4.35
C PRO A 139 -0.96 -8.97 -5.06
N THR A 140 -2.11 -9.27 -4.43
CA THR A 140 -3.20 -10.00 -5.10
C THR A 140 -3.73 -9.22 -6.31
N ILE A 141 -4.07 -7.95 -6.13
CA ILE A 141 -4.55 -7.08 -7.22
C ILE A 141 -3.48 -6.97 -8.32
N GLN A 142 -2.23 -6.72 -7.92
CA GLN A 142 -1.11 -6.58 -8.87
C GLN A 142 -0.96 -7.86 -9.71
N ASN A 143 -0.85 -9.02 -9.07
CA ASN A 143 -0.68 -10.31 -9.74
C ASN A 143 -1.85 -10.69 -10.63
N VAL A 144 -3.09 -10.39 -10.22
CA VAL A 144 -4.29 -10.62 -11.05
C VAL A 144 -4.25 -9.76 -12.31
N VAL A 145 -3.91 -8.48 -12.20
CA VAL A 145 -3.80 -7.60 -13.37
C VAL A 145 -2.65 -8.05 -14.28
N VAL A 146 -1.50 -8.40 -13.72
CA VAL A 146 -0.37 -8.95 -14.50
C VAL A 146 -0.80 -10.20 -15.27
N TYR A 147 -1.52 -11.11 -14.62
CA TYR A 147 -2.03 -12.32 -15.25
C TYR A 147 -3.02 -12.01 -16.38
N ILE A 148 -3.98 -11.12 -16.16
CA ILE A 148 -4.96 -10.72 -17.18
C ILE A 148 -4.26 -10.06 -18.38
N CYS A 149 -3.41 -9.06 -18.13
CA CYS A 149 -2.73 -8.29 -19.16
C CYS A 149 -1.70 -9.12 -19.95
N GLY A 150 -0.91 -9.94 -19.25
CA GLY A 150 0.19 -10.69 -19.83
C GLY A 150 -0.23 -12.04 -20.43
N VAL A 151 -1.14 -12.77 -19.77
CA VAL A 151 -1.50 -14.14 -20.16
C VAL A 151 -2.80 -14.20 -20.96
N LEU A 152 -3.87 -13.56 -20.47
CA LEU A 152 -5.20 -13.66 -21.09
C LEU A 152 -5.33 -12.75 -22.32
N ILE A 153 -4.99 -11.47 -22.16
CA ILE A 153 -5.12 -10.45 -23.22
C ILE A 153 -3.89 -10.44 -24.13
N LYS A 154 -2.73 -10.88 -23.63
CA LYS A 154 -1.43 -10.83 -24.33
C LYS A 154 -1.12 -9.43 -24.88
N MET A 155 -1.15 -8.44 -23.99
CA MET A 155 -0.91 -7.05 -24.37
C MET A 155 0.49 -6.89 -24.99
N ASN A 156 0.54 -6.37 -26.21
CA ASN A 156 1.78 -6.18 -26.95
C ASN A 156 2.74 -5.26 -26.19
N GLY A 157 3.97 -5.72 -25.97
CA GLY A 157 5.01 -4.95 -25.29
C GLY A 157 5.34 -5.43 -23.87
N LEU A 158 4.54 -6.33 -23.29
CA LEU A 158 4.96 -7.11 -22.12
C LEU A 158 6.04 -8.12 -22.54
N LYS A 159 7.18 -8.09 -21.85
CA LYS A 159 8.33 -8.97 -22.11
C LYS A 159 8.46 -10.07 -21.07
N ASP A 160 8.30 -9.72 -19.79
CA ASP A 160 8.36 -10.68 -18.68
C ASP A 160 7.27 -10.42 -17.65
N ILE A 161 6.84 -11.52 -17.02
CA ILE A 161 5.83 -11.56 -15.96
C ILE A 161 6.49 -12.13 -14.71
N ASN A 162 6.58 -11.32 -13.67
CA ASN A 162 7.00 -11.76 -12.34
C ASN A 162 5.85 -11.55 -11.37
N PHE A 163 5.62 -12.53 -10.50
CA PHE A 163 4.62 -12.44 -9.44
C PHE A 163 5.24 -11.86 -8.17
N GLU A 164 4.58 -10.87 -7.57
CA GLU A 164 4.99 -10.30 -6.29
C GLU A 164 4.55 -11.22 -5.15
N VAL A 165 5.52 -11.70 -4.36
CA VAL A 165 5.28 -12.62 -3.24
C VAL A 165 5.56 -12.00 -1.87
N ARG A 166 6.36 -10.94 -1.79
CA ARG A 166 6.83 -10.39 -0.50
C ARG A 166 5.69 -9.77 0.30
N GLY A 167 4.74 -9.12 -0.39
CA GLY A 167 3.57 -8.53 0.26
C GLY A 167 2.72 -9.58 1.00
N PHE A 168 2.59 -10.78 0.43
CA PHE A 168 1.88 -11.89 1.10
C PHE A 168 2.58 -12.32 2.38
N ILE A 169 3.91 -12.50 2.34
CA ILE A 169 4.71 -12.90 3.51
C ILE A 169 4.55 -11.87 4.63
N PHE A 170 4.72 -10.58 4.30
CA PHE A 170 4.54 -9.51 5.28
C PHE A 170 3.12 -9.48 5.85
N GLY A 171 2.10 -9.59 5.01
CA GLY A 171 0.70 -9.60 5.46
C GLY A 171 0.37 -10.79 6.37
N ILE A 172 0.87 -11.99 6.07
CA ILE A 172 0.72 -13.17 6.93
C ILE A 172 1.37 -12.94 8.30
N ILE A 173 2.61 -12.41 8.32
CA ILE A 173 3.30 -12.09 9.58
C ILE A 173 2.48 -11.11 10.42
N VAL A 174 1.94 -10.05 9.81
CA VAL A 174 1.12 -9.05 10.52
C VAL A 174 -0.19 -9.67 11.05
N LEU A 175 -0.82 -10.59 10.32
CA LEU A 175 -2.00 -11.32 10.80
C LEU A 175 -1.67 -12.23 11.98
N CYS A 176 -0.51 -12.91 11.96
CA CYS A 176 -0.05 -13.67 13.11
C CYS A 176 0.17 -12.77 14.33
N LEU A 177 0.72 -11.56 14.15
CA LEU A 177 0.86 -10.58 15.24
C LEU A 177 -0.50 -10.11 15.76
N ALA A 178 -1.49 -9.87 14.90
CA ALA A 178 -2.84 -9.54 15.31
C ALA A 178 -3.46 -10.64 16.18
N TYR A 179 -3.24 -11.92 15.81
CA TYR A 179 -3.68 -13.07 16.60
C TYR A 179 -3.02 -13.12 17.99
N VAL A 180 -1.69 -12.95 18.05
CA VAL A 180 -0.96 -12.91 19.32
C VAL A 180 -1.45 -11.76 20.21
N PHE A 181 -1.71 -10.58 19.64
CA PHE A 181 -2.26 -9.45 20.40
C PHE A 181 -3.68 -9.69 20.89
N SER A 182 -4.50 -10.41 20.13
CA SER A 182 -5.83 -10.84 20.57
C SER A 182 -5.76 -11.74 21.80
N TYR A 183 -4.82 -12.69 21.81
CA TYR A 183 -4.59 -13.53 22.98
C TYR A 183 -4.11 -12.69 24.19
N GLY A 184 -3.25 -11.70 23.96
CA GLY A 184 -2.80 -10.77 25.00
C GLY A 184 -3.94 -9.95 25.63
N VAL A 185 -4.93 -9.53 24.84
CA VAL A 185 -6.13 -8.84 25.37
C VAL A 185 -6.97 -9.77 26.25
N ASN A 186 -7.22 -11.00 25.81
CA ASN A 186 -7.99 -11.96 26.60
C ASN A 186 -7.33 -12.21 27.97
N LEU A 187 -6.00 -12.32 28.02
CA LEU A 187 -5.26 -12.47 29.27
C LEU A 187 -5.38 -11.23 30.19
N GLN A 188 -5.42 -10.02 29.63
CA GLN A 188 -5.65 -8.80 30.42
C GLN A 188 -7.06 -8.77 31.01
N GLU A 189 -8.06 -9.11 30.19
CA GLU A 189 -9.46 -9.18 30.64
C GLU A 189 -9.67 -10.22 31.76
N GLU A 190 -9.02 -11.39 31.66
CA GLU A 190 -9.05 -12.39 32.72
C GLU A 190 -8.47 -11.83 34.02
N VAL A 191 -7.28 -11.20 33.99
CA VAL A 191 -6.63 -10.66 35.20
C VAL A 191 -7.43 -9.51 35.81
N ASP A 192 -7.94 -8.59 34.99
CA ASP A 192 -8.71 -7.42 35.46
C ASP A 192 -10.10 -7.81 35.97
N GLY A 193 -10.67 -8.91 35.47
CA GLY A 193 -11.96 -9.47 35.90
C GLY A 193 -11.91 -10.28 37.21
N PHE A 194 -10.73 -10.56 37.75
CA PHE A 194 -10.54 -11.27 39.03
C PHE A 194 -10.46 -10.33 40.26
N ILE A 195 -10.87 -9.06 40.15
CA ILE A 195 -10.91 -8.07 41.25
C ILE A 195 -12.33 -7.92 41.80
#